data_AF-A0A920PFA6-F1
#
_entry.id   AF-A0A920PFA6-F1
#
_cell.length_a   1.000
_cell.length_b   1.000
_cell.length_c   1.000
_cell.angle_alpha   90.00
_cell.angle_beta   90.00
_cell.angle_gamma   90.00
#
_symmetry.space_group_name_H-M   'P 1'
#
loop_
_entity.id
_entity.type
_entity.pdbx_description
1 polymer ?
#
loop_
_entity_poly.entity_id
_entity_poly.type
_entity_poly.pdbx_seq_one_letter_code
_entity_poly.pdbx_strand_id
1 'polypeptide(L)' 'MALPVSGNASTNSILGLYERIGIQGVVKKNPEELRFFSGFYEMPVSSEGPKFIFLVLSVILNQVKPSKLLM' A
#
# COMPACT_ATOMS: atom_id res chain seq x y z
N MET A 1 2.98 -17.00 19.24
CA MET A 1 3.27 -15.76 18.50
C MET A 1 2.93 -15.98 17.04
N ALA A 2 2.25 -15.04 16.39
CA ALA A 2 2.11 -15.07 14.93
C ALA A 2 2.76 -13.83 14.35
N LEU A 3 3.50 -14.02 13.27
CA LEU A 3 4.27 -12.98 12.64
C LEU A 3 3.36 -12.10 11.77
N PRO A 4 3.65 -10.79 11.66
CA PRO A 4 3.03 -9.94 10.64
C PRO A 4 3.27 -10.54 9.25
N VAL A 5 2.25 -10.55 8.42
CA VAL A 5 2.37 -10.93 7.01
C VAL A 5 2.30 -9.66 6.18
N SER A 6 3.35 -9.41 5.42
CA SER A 6 3.42 -8.32 4.44
C SER A 6 3.45 -8.89 3.04
N GLY A 7 2.84 -8.17 2.11
CA GLY A 7 2.83 -8.52 0.70
C GLY A 7 2.97 -7.26 -0.13
N ASN A 8 3.71 -7.37 -1.23
CA ASN A 8 3.73 -6.36 -2.27
C ASN A 8 3.56 -7.04 -3.63
N ALA A 9 2.96 -6.30 -4.55
CA ALA A 9 2.88 -6.67 -5.95
C ALA A 9 3.04 -5.39 -6.75
N SER A 10 3.92 -5.41 -7.75
CA SER A 10 4.10 -4.28 -8.65
C SER A 10 4.32 -4.76 -10.07
N THR A 11 3.94 -3.94 -11.02
CA THR A 11 4.20 -4.15 -12.44
C THR A 11 4.70 -2.85 -13.06
N ASN A 12 5.41 -3.00 -14.17
CA ASN A 12 6.00 -1.89 -14.92
C ASN A 12 5.34 -1.80 -16.30
N SER A 13 5.24 -0.59 -16.82
CA SER A 13 4.86 -0.29 -18.20
C SER A 13 3.51 -0.88 -18.63
N ILE A 14 2.48 -0.83 -17.78
CA ILE A 14 1.09 -1.16 -18.16
C ILE A 14 0.61 -0.29 -19.33
N LEU A 15 0.92 1.01 -19.29
CA LEU A 15 0.55 2.03 -20.27
C LEU A 15 1.66 2.24 -21.32
N GLY A 16 2.78 1.52 -21.22
CA GLY A 16 3.92 1.65 -22.13
C GLY A 16 4.75 2.93 -21.92
N LEU A 17 4.57 3.64 -20.80
CA LEU A 17 5.25 4.91 -20.49
C LEU A 17 6.39 4.74 -19.49
N TYR A 18 6.94 3.52 -19.36
CA TYR A 18 7.95 3.17 -18.36
C TYR A 18 7.51 3.48 -16.91
N GLU A 19 6.20 3.53 -16.69
CA GLU A 19 5.64 3.80 -15.37
C GLU A 19 5.65 2.54 -14.50
N ARG A 20 5.73 2.71 -13.19
CA ARG A 20 5.66 1.63 -12.22
C ARG A 20 4.45 1.83 -11.33
N ILE A 21 3.59 0.83 -11.28
CA ILE A 21 2.43 0.81 -10.40
C ILE A 21 2.53 -0.39 -9.47
N GLY A 22 2.12 -0.22 -8.22
CA GLY A 22 2.08 -1.32 -7.29
C GLY A 22 1.17 -1.09 -6.12
N ILE A 23 0.94 -2.19 -5.42
CA ILE A 23 0.22 -2.24 -4.16
C ILE A 23 1.08 -2.92 -3.11
N GLN A 24 0.96 -2.45 -1.88
CA GLN A 24 1.61 -3.04 -0.72
C GLN A 24 0.64 -3.03 0.45
N GLY A 25 0.71 -4.07 1.27
CA GLY A 25 -0.11 -4.17 2.45
C GLY A 25 0.56 -4.97 3.55
N VAL A 26 0.16 -4.68 4.78
CA VAL A 26 0.58 -5.42 5.96
C VAL A 26 -0.65 -5.81 6.75
N VAL A 27 -0.76 -7.09 7.06
CA VAL A 27 -1.78 -7.65 7.93
C VAL A 27 -1.09 -8.28 9.13
N LYS A 28 -1.50 -7.85 10.31
CA LYS A 28 -1.09 -8.42 11.58
C LYS A 28 -2.20 -9.32 12.14
N LYS A 29 -1.82 -10.42 12.80
CA LYS A 29 -2.78 -11.40 13.35
C LYS A 29 -3.63 -10.81 14.47
N ASN A 30 -3.07 -9.90 15.26
CA ASN A 30 -3.84 -9.23 16.30
C ASN A 30 -4.77 -8.18 15.68
N PRO A 31 -6.06 -8.16 16.07
CA PRO A 31 -7.03 -7.19 15.55
C PRO A 31 -6.78 -5.75 16.04
N GLU A 32 -6.02 -5.57 17.11
CA GLU A 32 -5.56 -4.28 17.64
C GLU A 32 -4.33 -3.74 16.88
N GLU A 33 -3.73 -4.57 16.01
CA GLU A 33 -2.50 -4.22 15.31
C GLU A 33 -2.76 -3.62 13.93
N LEU A 34 -1.88 -2.68 13.55
CA LEU A 34 -1.93 -1.91 12.31
C LEU A 34 -2.19 -2.79 11.08
N ARG A 35 -3.30 -2.53 10.40
CA ARG A 35 -3.56 -2.99 9.03
C ARG A 35 -3.42 -1.78 8.12
N PHE A 36 -2.53 -1.86 7.15
CA PHE A 36 -2.39 -0.79 6.17
C PHE A 36 -2.38 -1.38 4.77
N PHE A 37 -2.91 -0.60 3.84
CA PHE A 37 -2.84 -0.86 2.42
C PHE A 37 -2.39 0.42 1.71
N SER A 38 -1.51 0.32 0.74
CA SER A 38 -1.02 1.45 -0.04
C SER A 38 -0.90 1.07 -1.50
N GLY A 39 -1.39 1.93 -2.37
CA GLY A 39 -1.10 1.92 -3.79
C GLY A 39 -0.11 3.02 -4.13
N PHE A 40 0.80 2.75 -5.05
CA PHE A 40 1.72 3.75 -5.59
C PHE A 40 1.74 3.71 -7.10
N TYR A 41 1.99 4.87 -7.69
CA TYR A 41 2.19 5.07 -9.11
C TYR A 41 3.40 5.98 -9.32
N GLU A 42 4.31 5.58 -10.18
CA GLU A 42 5.54 6.28 -10.49
C GLU A 42 5.66 6.42 -12.00
N MET A 43 5.83 7.63 -12.52
CA MET A 43 5.93 7.88 -13.95
C MET A 43 7.15 8.74 -14.28
N PRO A 44 8.05 8.29 -15.17
CA PRO A 44 9.12 9.14 -15.65
C PRO A 44 8.55 10.28 -16.50
N VAL A 45 8.98 11.50 -16.23
CA VAL A 45 8.54 12.72 -16.94
C VAL A 45 9.65 13.40 -17.75
N SER A 46 10.84 12.82 -17.78
CA SER A 46 11.98 13.42 -18.47
C SER A 46 12.86 12.37 -19.12
N SER A 47 13.22 12.63 -20.37
CA SER A 47 14.21 11.84 -21.13
C SER A 47 15.65 12.26 -20.82
N GLU A 48 15.85 13.44 -20.21
CA GLU A 48 17.17 14.03 -19.90
C GLU A 48 17.72 13.66 -18.51
N GLY A 49 17.00 12.84 -17.73
CA GLY A 49 17.40 12.43 -16.38
C GLY A 49 16.23 11.88 -15.54
N PRO A 50 16.50 11.31 -14.34
CA PRO A 50 15.50 10.65 -13.52
C PRO A 50 14.57 11.66 -12.83
N LYS A 51 13.64 12.24 -13.59
CA LYS A 51 12.52 13.00 -13.03
C LYS A 51 11.30 12.10 -13.05
N PHE A 52 10.75 11.84 -11.88
CA PHE A 52 9.58 10.99 -11.70
C PHE A 52 8.45 11.78 -11.03
N ILE A 53 7.22 11.57 -11.51
CA ILE A 53 6.03 11.87 -10.74
C ILE A 53 5.74 10.65 -9.87
N PHE A 54 5.68 10.85 -8.56
CA PHE A 54 5.35 9.81 -7.60
C PHE A 54 4.03 10.15 -6.92
N LEU A 55 3.07 9.24 -7.02
CA LEU A 55 1.77 9.33 -6.36
C LEU A 55 1.63 8.14 -5.42
N VAL A 56 1.26 8.42 -4.18
CA VAL A 56 0.96 7.39 -3.18
C VAL A 56 -0.42 7.64 -2.62
N LEU A 57 -1.22 6.59 -2.60
CA LEU A 57 -2.49 6.56 -1.91
C LEU A 57 -2.43 5.47 -0.84
N SER A 58 -2.45 5.87 0.42
CA SER A 58 -2.40 4.96 1.56
C SER A 58 -3.69 5.03 2.35
N VAL A 59 -4.20 3.86 2.72
CA VAL A 59 -5.34 3.70 3.64
C VAL A 59 -4.86 2.96 4.88
N ILE A 60 -5.02 3.60 6.04
CA ILE A 60 -4.80 2.98 7.34
C ILE A 60 -6.14 2.45 7.82
N LEU A 61 -6.22 1.13 8.00
CA LEU A 61 -7.40 0.46 8.52
C LEU A 61 -7.23 0.29 10.03
N ASN A 62 -7.71 1.27 10.80
CA ASN A 62 -7.89 1.09 12.24
C ASN A 62 -9.18 0.31 12.49
N GLN A 63 -9.10 -0.78 13.26
CA GLN A 63 -10.29 -1.42 13.78
C GLN A 63 -10.87 -0.54 14.89
N VAL A 64 -12.09 -0.04 14.69
CA VAL A 64 -12.92 0.42 15.82
C VAL A 64 -13.28 -0.85 16.59
N LYS A 65 -12.77 -0.96 17.82
CA LYS A 65 -13.17 -2.02 18.74
C LYS A 65 -14.70 -1.99 18.82
N PRO A 66 -15.45 -3.04 18.43
CA PRO A 66 -16.86 -3.07 18.78
C PRO A 66 -16.90 -2.99 20.30
N SER A 67 -17.44 -1.90 20.83
CA SER A 67 -17.72 -1.81 22.25
C SER A 67 -18.47 -3.08 22.61
N LYS A 68 -18.03 -3.77 23.67
CA LYS A 68 -18.87 -4.78 24.30
C LYS A 68 -20.21 -4.08 24.56
N LEU A 69 -21.22 -4.36 23.74
CA LEU A 69 -22.60 -4.25 24.15
C LEU A 69 -22.75 -5.34 25.22
N LEU A 70 -22.39 -4.98 26.44
CA LEU A 70 -22.86 -5.66 27.64
C LEU A 70 -24.36 -5.39 27.70
N MET A 71 -25.14 -6.36 27.22
CA MET A 71 -26.43 -6.69 27.83
C MET A 71 -26.22 -7.93 28.70
#